data_AF-A0AAU5Y6E8-F1
#
_entry.id   AF-A0AAU5Y6E8-F1
#
_cell.length_a   1.000
_cell.length_b   1.000
_cell.length_c   1.000
_cell.angle_alpha   90.00
_cell.angle_beta   90.00
_cell.angle_gamma   90.00
#
_symmetry.space_group_name_H-M   'P 1'
#
loop_
_entity.id
_entity.type
_entity.pdbx_description
1 polymer ?
#
loop_
_entity_poly.entity_id
_entity_poly.type
_entity_poly.pdbx_seq_one_letter_code
_entity_poly.pdbx_strand_id
1 'polypeptide(L)'
;MRYSIGELARRTGLTIKAVRFYSDRGLVPPSGRNAAGHRRYDDAALARLDLIRTLRELGVDLATIRRVVDGEATVADVAARHAEALEVQIRVLRVRHAVLAAVAKRGSTPEETTLMHELARLSEVERRRLVDAFLAEALGGRADLDGIARTLTPELPEDPRPEQLEAWIGLAELLRDKEFRAILRRLTEQHEGGLRRDLAAEVRDAVTPALEAGVAPRSPEATAIVGGLGRDPRQVREWLRLVNDPRRERYLRLLAVVNGWAAPDSLAPAFDWLTAATA
;
A
#
# COMPACT_ATOMS: atom_id res chain seq x y z
N MET A 1 12.51 -44.21 -28.09
CA MET A 1 11.43 -45.22 -27.88
C MET A 1 10.19 -44.83 -28.71
N ARG A 2 9.21 -45.72 -28.96
CA ARG A 2 7.94 -45.34 -29.64
C ARG A 2 6.73 -45.57 -28.72
N TYR A 3 5.92 -44.54 -28.53
CA TYR A 3 4.75 -44.51 -27.66
C TYR A 3 3.44 -44.43 -28.46
N SER A 4 2.40 -45.06 -27.92
CA SER A 4 1.00 -44.81 -28.27
C SER A 4 0.47 -43.57 -27.55
N ILE A 5 -0.70 -43.08 -27.98
CA ILE A 5 -1.40 -41.98 -27.29
C ILE A 5 -1.66 -42.32 -25.82
N GLY A 6 -2.06 -43.56 -25.51
CA GLY A 6 -2.32 -43.99 -24.14
C GLY A 6 -1.07 -44.01 -23.27
N GLU A 7 0.08 -44.35 -23.83
CA GLU A 7 1.36 -44.31 -23.11
C GLU A 7 1.83 -42.88 -22.85
N LEU A 8 1.69 -41.99 -23.84
CA LEU A 8 1.96 -40.56 -23.64
C LEU A 8 1.05 -39.97 -22.57
N ALA A 9 -0.25 -40.24 -22.61
CA ALA A 9 -1.22 -39.78 -21.61
C ALA A 9 -0.80 -40.21 -20.19
N ARG A 10 -0.45 -41.48 -19.99
CA ARG A 10 0.04 -41.98 -18.69
C ARG A 10 1.33 -41.32 -18.23
N ARG A 11 2.30 -41.11 -19.14
CA ARG A 11 3.62 -40.54 -18.79
C ARG A 11 3.56 -39.05 -18.48
N THR A 12 2.72 -38.31 -19.21
CA THR A 12 2.58 -36.84 -19.09
C THR A 12 1.54 -36.43 -18.05
N GLY A 13 0.72 -37.36 -17.55
CA GLY A 13 -0.45 -37.06 -16.71
C GLY A 13 -1.63 -36.41 -17.47
N LEU A 14 -1.50 -36.21 -18.79
CA LEU A 14 -2.57 -35.67 -19.63
C LEU A 14 -3.63 -36.72 -19.93
N THR A 15 -4.86 -36.27 -20.15
CA THR A 15 -5.91 -37.18 -20.66
C THR A 15 -5.60 -37.61 -22.10
N ILE A 16 -6.04 -38.80 -22.49
CA ILE A 16 -5.97 -39.28 -23.90
C ILE A 16 -6.61 -38.27 -24.85
N LYS A 17 -7.71 -37.63 -24.43
CA LYS A 17 -8.40 -36.58 -25.19
C LYS A 17 -7.50 -35.35 -25.41
N ALA A 18 -6.75 -34.92 -24.39
CA ALA A 18 -5.81 -33.81 -24.51
C ALA A 18 -4.64 -34.14 -25.46
N VAL A 19 -4.04 -35.33 -25.33
CA VAL A 19 -2.96 -35.76 -26.24
C VAL A 19 -3.46 -35.83 -27.69
N ARG A 20 -4.66 -36.40 -27.91
CA ARG A 20 -5.29 -36.44 -29.23
C ARG A 20 -5.53 -35.04 -29.78
N PHE A 21 -6.07 -34.13 -28.95
CA PHE A 21 -6.29 -32.74 -29.32
C PHE A 21 -5.02 -32.01 -29.76
N TYR A 22 -3.92 -32.13 -29.00
CA TYR A 22 -2.65 -31.49 -29.39
C TYR A 22 -2.08 -32.10 -30.67
N SER A 23 -2.24 -33.41 -30.85
CA SER A 23 -1.81 -34.08 -32.07
C SER A 23 -2.64 -33.67 -33.30
N ASP A 24 -3.97 -33.60 -33.16
CA ASP A 24 -4.88 -33.20 -34.24
C ASP A 24 -4.64 -31.75 -34.67
N ARG A 25 -4.26 -30.88 -33.73
CA ARG A 25 -3.91 -29.49 -34.01
C ARG A 25 -2.47 -29.29 -34.51
N GLY A 26 -1.71 -30.36 -34.70
CA GLY A 26 -0.33 -30.32 -35.17
C GLY A 26 0.68 -29.81 -34.13
N LEU A 27 0.26 -29.54 -32.89
CA LEU A 27 1.19 -29.17 -31.82
C LEU A 27 2.08 -30.33 -31.41
N VAL A 28 1.65 -31.58 -31.64
CA VAL A 28 2.46 -32.78 -31.37
C VAL A 28 2.29 -33.72 -32.57
N PRO A 29 3.07 -33.52 -33.64
CA PRO A 29 2.98 -34.37 -34.82
C PRO A 29 3.40 -35.81 -34.47
N PRO A 30 2.69 -36.83 -34.99
CA PRO A 30 3.10 -38.21 -34.80
C PRO A 30 4.40 -38.47 -35.57
N SER A 31 5.34 -39.20 -34.95
CA SER A 31 6.59 -39.63 -35.60
C SER A 31 6.38 -40.79 -36.58
N GLY A 32 5.18 -41.37 -36.60
CA GLY A 32 4.76 -42.33 -37.62
C GLY A 32 3.45 -43.02 -37.27
N ARG A 33 3.18 -44.13 -37.95
CA ARG A 33 2.07 -45.04 -37.66
C ARG A 33 2.59 -46.48 -37.55
N ASN A 34 1.92 -47.32 -36.78
CA ASN A 34 2.20 -48.76 -36.77
C ASN A 34 1.48 -49.48 -37.94
N ALA A 35 1.72 -50.78 -38.10
CA ALA A 35 1.10 -51.60 -39.14
C ALA A 35 -0.45 -51.59 -39.12
N ALA A 36 -1.05 -51.38 -37.94
CA ALA A 36 -2.50 -51.24 -37.77
C ALA A 36 -3.03 -49.81 -38.03
N GLY A 37 -2.19 -48.88 -38.49
CA GLY A 37 -2.57 -47.50 -38.81
C GLY A 37 -2.65 -46.54 -37.61
N HIS A 38 -2.35 -46.98 -36.39
CA HIS A 38 -2.39 -46.15 -35.18
C HIS A 38 -1.17 -45.22 -35.08
N ARG A 39 -1.40 -43.96 -34.67
CA ARG A 39 -0.34 -42.95 -34.46
C ARG A 39 0.68 -43.41 -33.42
N ARG A 40 1.96 -43.16 -33.70
CA ARG A 40 3.10 -43.40 -32.83
C ARG A 40 3.91 -42.12 -32.65
N TYR A 41 4.54 -42.00 -31.49
CA TYR A 41 5.24 -40.81 -31.04
C TYR A 41 6.59 -41.21 -30.44
N ASP A 42 7.58 -40.34 -30.48
CA ASP A 42 8.90 -40.58 -29.92
C ASP A 42 9.10 -39.78 -28.61
N ASP A 43 10.33 -39.77 -28.12
CA ASP A 43 10.71 -39.04 -26.91
C ASP A 43 10.61 -37.51 -27.10
N ALA A 44 10.76 -37.00 -28.34
CA ALA A 44 10.59 -35.59 -28.64
C ALA A 44 9.12 -35.15 -28.45
N ALA A 45 8.17 -35.99 -28.88
CA ALA A 45 6.75 -35.75 -28.63
C ALA A 45 6.40 -35.77 -27.12
N LEU A 46 7.06 -36.62 -26.33
CA LEU A 46 6.90 -36.63 -24.87
C LEU A 46 7.37 -35.30 -24.26
N ALA A 47 8.60 -34.88 -24.55
CA ALA A 47 9.15 -33.60 -24.09
C ALA A 47 8.29 -32.40 -24.53
N ARG A 48 7.77 -32.44 -25.75
CA ARG A 48 6.88 -31.40 -26.30
C ARG A 48 5.55 -31.33 -25.54
N LEU A 49 4.95 -32.47 -25.17
CA LEU A 49 3.74 -32.50 -24.35
C LEU A 49 3.98 -31.98 -22.92
N ASP A 50 5.11 -32.34 -22.31
CA ASP A 50 5.47 -31.84 -20.98
C ASP A 50 5.68 -30.32 -20.99
N LEU A 51 6.31 -29.78 -22.04
CA LEU A 51 6.44 -28.33 -22.23
C LEU A 51 5.07 -27.66 -22.44
N ILE A 52 4.21 -28.22 -23.30
CA ILE A 52 2.86 -27.70 -23.53
C ILE A 52 2.07 -27.67 -22.22
N ARG A 53 2.11 -28.75 -21.42
CA ARG A 53 1.43 -28.82 -20.13
C ARG A 53 1.93 -27.73 -19.18
N THR A 54 3.24 -27.60 -19.04
CA THR A 54 3.88 -26.59 -18.16
C THR A 54 3.48 -25.17 -18.56
N LEU A 55 3.58 -24.82 -19.84
CA LEU A 55 3.21 -23.48 -20.30
C LEU A 55 1.70 -23.20 -20.16
N ARG A 56 0.85 -24.22 -20.30
CA ARG A 56 -0.60 -24.08 -20.04
C ARG A 56 -0.90 -23.84 -18.56
N GLU A 57 -0.20 -24.52 -17.65
CA GLU A 57 -0.31 -24.30 -16.20
C GLU A 57 0.15 -22.89 -15.80
N LEU A 58 1.15 -22.35 -16.50
CA LEU A 58 1.61 -20.98 -16.34
C LEU A 58 0.71 -19.92 -17.02
N GLY A 59 -0.45 -20.31 -17.57
CA GLY A 59 -1.41 -19.38 -18.15
C GLY A 59 -1.13 -18.96 -19.60
N VAL A 60 -0.12 -19.53 -20.25
CA VAL A 60 0.22 -19.20 -21.65
C VAL A 60 -0.86 -19.75 -22.60
N ASP A 61 -1.28 -18.91 -23.55
CA ASP A 61 -2.26 -19.30 -24.55
C ASP A 61 -1.69 -20.29 -25.58
N LEU A 62 -2.58 -21.03 -26.25
CA LEU A 62 -2.18 -22.10 -27.16
C LEU A 62 -1.46 -21.60 -28.43
N ALA A 63 -1.73 -20.37 -28.88
CA ALA A 63 -1.08 -19.81 -30.06
C ALA A 63 0.38 -19.45 -29.74
N THR A 64 0.64 -18.85 -28.58
CA THR A 64 2.00 -18.57 -28.11
C THR A 64 2.78 -19.87 -27.87
N ILE A 65 2.14 -20.88 -27.27
CA ILE A 65 2.77 -22.21 -27.08
C ILE A 65 3.17 -22.82 -28.43
N ARG A 66 2.33 -22.70 -29.46
CA ARG A 66 2.64 -23.20 -30.80
C ARG A 66 3.95 -22.62 -31.33
N ARG A 67 4.12 -21.29 -31.26
CA ARG A 67 5.35 -20.63 -31.68
C ARG A 67 6.59 -21.17 -30.96
N VAL A 68 6.46 -21.44 -29.66
CA VAL A 68 7.56 -22.02 -28.86
C VAL A 68 7.92 -23.41 -29.35
N VAL A 69 6.92 -24.27 -29.51
CA VAL A 69 7.19 -25.66 -29.93
C VAL A 69 7.61 -25.75 -31.41
N ASP A 70 7.27 -24.76 -32.23
CA ASP A 70 7.71 -24.65 -33.62
C ASP A 70 9.06 -23.92 -33.77
N GLY A 71 9.66 -23.45 -32.67
CA GLY A 71 10.96 -22.80 -32.65
C GLY A 71 10.95 -21.33 -33.12
N GLU A 72 9.77 -20.75 -33.33
CA GLU A 72 9.57 -19.34 -33.70
C GLU A 72 9.74 -18.39 -32.51
N ALA A 73 9.69 -18.90 -31.29
CA ALA A 73 9.95 -18.16 -30.06
C ALA A 73 10.65 -19.04 -29.03
N THR A 74 11.46 -18.44 -28.16
CA THR A 74 12.05 -19.18 -27.05
C THR A 74 11.10 -19.23 -25.85
N VAL A 75 11.28 -20.24 -25.00
CA VAL A 75 10.58 -20.29 -23.70
C VAL A 75 10.91 -19.06 -22.85
N ALA A 76 12.17 -18.60 -22.88
CA ALA A 76 12.63 -17.44 -22.12
C ALA A 76 11.89 -16.15 -22.53
N ASP A 77 11.76 -15.90 -23.83
CA ASP A 77 11.07 -14.71 -24.36
C ASP A 77 9.58 -14.68 -24.03
N VAL A 78 8.94 -15.85 -24.00
CA VAL A 78 7.53 -15.98 -23.63
C VAL A 78 7.37 -15.83 -22.13
N ALA A 79 8.24 -16.46 -21.33
CA ALA A 79 8.21 -16.36 -19.88
C ALA A 79 8.43 -14.93 -19.39
N ALA A 80 9.40 -14.20 -19.95
CA ALA A 80 9.67 -12.81 -19.57
C ALA A 80 8.45 -11.91 -19.82
N ARG A 81 7.86 -11.96 -21.03
CA ARG A 81 6.65 -11.18 -21.36
C ARG A 81 5.46 -11.56 -20.49
N HIS A 82 5.29 -12.84 -20.16
CA HIS A 82 4.18 -13.28 -19.33
C HIS A 82 4.37 -12.86 -17.87
N ALA A 83 5.62 -12.91 -17.36
CA ALA A 83 5.97 -12.40 -16.05
C ALA A 83 5.67 -10.90 -15.94
N GLU A 84 6.10 -10.08 -16.92
CA GLU A 84 5.77 -8.65 -16.97
C GLU A 84 4.26 -8.39 -16.96
N ALA A 85 3.49 -9.15 -17.74
CA ALA A 85 2.04 -9.03 -17.75
C ALA A 85 1.40 -9.44 -16.42
N LEU A 86 1.93 -10.48 -15.77
CA LEU A 86 1.47 -10.92 -14.45
C LEU A 86 1.79 -9.89 -13.36
N GLU A 87 2.95 -9.22 -13.41
CA GLU A 87 3.28 -8.14 -12.47
C GLU A 87 2.26 -7.00 -12.54
N VAL A 88 1.82 -6.62 -13.74
CA VAL A 88 0.74 -5.64 -13.91
C VAL A 88 -0.57 -6.14 -13.29
N GLN A 89 -0.92 -7.41 -13.47
CA GLN A 89 -2.13 -7.99 -12.86
C GLN A 89 -2.02 -8.04 -11.33
N ILE A 90 -0.86 -8.41 -10.78
CA ILE A 90 -0.59 -8.43 -9.35
C ILE A 90 -0.78 -7.03 -8.77
N ARG A 91 -0.22 -6.00 -9.41
CA ARG A 91 -0.39 -4.61 -8.97
C ARG A 91 -1.86 -4.19 -8.92
N VAL A 92 -2.64 -4.52 -9.96
CA VAL A 92 -4.09 -4.23 -9.99
C VAL A 92 -4.84 -4.99 -8.89
N LEU A 93 -4.50 -6.25 -8.67
CA LEU A 93 -5.14 -7.08 -7.64
C LEU A 93 -4.80 -6.60 -6.22
N ARG A 94 -3.56 -6.17 -5.97
CA ARG A 94 -3.15 -5.56 -4.69
C ARG A 94 -3.97 -4.31 -4.37
N VAL A 95 -4.19 -3.44 -5.37
CA VAL A 95 -5.02 -2.24 -5.22
C VAL A 95 -6.46 -2.60 -4.88
N ARG A 96 -7.06 -3.54 -5.62
CA ARG A 96 -8.43 -4.01 -5.36
C ARG A 96 -8.56 -4.62 -3.96
N HIS A 97 -7.57 -5.44 -3.56
CA HIS A 97 -7.54 -6.05 -2.24
C HIS A 97 -7.49 -4.99 -1.13
N ALA A 98 -6.59 -4.01 -1.23
CA ALA A 98 -6.47 -2.95 -0.22
C ALA A 98 -7.77 -2.13 -0.07
N VAL A 99 -8.42 -1.79 -1.18
CA VAL A 99 -9.72 -1.09 -1.14
C VAL A 99 -10.78 -1.95 -0.45
N LEU A 100 -10.90 -3.23 -0.82
CA LEU A 100 -11.88 -4.14 -0.22
C LEU A 100 -11.60 -4.37 1.28
N ALA A 101 -10.33 -4.52 1.67
CA ALA A 101 -9.93 -4.65 3.07
C ALA A 101 -10.27 -3.40 3.89
N ALA A 102 -9.97 -2.21 3.35
CA ALA A 102 -10.31 -0.93 3.98
C ALA A 102 -11.83 -0.76 4.15
N VAL A 103 -12.62 -1.09 3.13
CA VAL A 103 -14.09 -1.05 3.15
C VAL A 103 -14.65 -2.02 4.20
N ALA A 104 -14.19 -3.27 4.19
CA ALA A 104 -14.65 -4.29 5.12
C ALA A 104 -14.33 -3.93 6.59
N LYS A 105 -13.14 -3.37 6.84
CA LYS A 105 -12.72 -2.96 8.18
C LYS A 105 -13.54 -1.79 8.74
N ARG A 106 -14.03 -0.91 7.88
CA ARG A 106 -14.72 0.34 8.27
C ARG A 106 -16.23 0.27 8.21
N GLY A 107 -16.80 -0.71 7.49
CA GLY A 107 -18.23 -0.73 7.21
C GLY A 107 -18.68 0.45 6.35
N SER A 108 -17.85 0.82 5.36
CA SER A 108 -18.01 2.04 4.57
C SER A 108 -19.32 2.08 3.76
N THR A 109 -19.83 3.28 3.49
CA THR A 109 -20.95 3.48 2.57
C THR A 109 -20.53 3.24 1.10
N PRO A 110 -21.48 3.13 0.15
CA PRO A 110 -21.17 3.04 -1.28
C PRO A 110 -20.38 4.25 -1.82
N GLU A 111 -20.68 5.46 -1.35
CA GLU A 111 -20.00 6.69 -1.75
C GLU A 111 -18.55 6.68 -1.24
N GLU A 112 -18.35 6.32 0.02
CA GLU A 112 -17.02 6.16 0.61
C GLU A 112 -16.22 5.07 -0.11
N THR A 113 -16.85 3.96 -0.47
CA THR A 113 -16.21 2.88 -1.24
C THR A 113 -15.75 3.36 -2.61
N THR A 114 -16.57 4.16 -3.30
CA THR A 114 -16.22 4.76 -4.60
C THR A 114 -15.04 5.70 -4.45
N LEU A 115 -15.07 6.58 -3.43
CA LEU A 115 -13.98 7.48 -3.11
C LEU A 115 -12.67 6.74 -2.81
N MET A 116 -12.72 5.69 -1.97
CA MET A 116 -11.55 4.86 -1.66
C MET A 116 -10.96 4.23 -2.93
N HIS A 117 -11.81 3.73 -3.83
CA HIS A 117 -11.37 3.16 -5.10
C HIS A 117 -10.66 4.19 -5.99
N GLU A 118 -11.19 5.41 -6.09
CA GLU A 118 -10.55 6.51 -6.82
C GLU A 118 -9.19 6.87 -6.22
N LEU A 119 -9.12 7.06 -4.89
CA LEU A 119 -7.90 7.45 -4.18
C LEU A 119 -6.79 6.41 -4.30
N ALA A 120 -7.15 5.12 -4.33
CA ALA A 120 -6.20 4.02 -4.48
C ALA A 120 -5.63 3.89 -5.91
N ARG A 121 -6.26 4.51 -6.90
CA ARG A 121 -5.86 4.45 -8.32
C ARG A 121 -5.16 5.70 -8.83
N LEU A 122 -4.97 6.70 -7.98
CA LEU A 122 -4.24 7.91 -8.35
C LEU A 122 -2.82 7.55 -8.82
N SER A 123 -2.46 8.06 -10.00
CA SER A 123 -1.09 8.02 -10.51
C SER A 123 -0.15 8.77 -9.56
N GLU A 124 1.15 8.51 -9.66
CA GLU A 124 2.16 9.24 -8.87
C GLU A 124 2.04 10.77 -9.02
N VAL A 125 1.81 11.25 -10.24
CA VAL A 125 1.62 12.67 -10.52
C VAL A 125 0.38 13.21 -9.80
N GLU A 126 -0.73 12.49 -9.81
CA GLU A 126 -1.96 12.90 -9.12
C GLU A 126 -1.80 12.85 -7.60
N ARG A 127 -1.14 11.82 -7.06
CA ARG A 127 -0.81 11.73 -5.64
C ARG A 127 0.05 12.92 -5.22
N ARG A 128 1.08 13.24 -6.00
CA ARG A 128 1.97 14.39 -5.76
C ARG A 128 1.21 15.70 -5.79
N ARG A 129 0.36 15.93 -6.79
CA ARG A 129 -0.50 17.13 -6.87
C ARG A 129 -1.44 17.26 -5.68
N LEU A 130 -2.05 16.17 -5.22
CA LEU A 130 -2.93 16.18 -4.05
C LEU A 130 -2.18 16.59 -2.78
N VAL A 131 -0.99 16.02 -2.58
CA VAL A 131 -0.11 16.32 -1.44
C VAL A 131 0.38 17.75 -1.49
N ASP A 132 0.91 18.20 -2.64
CA ASP A 132 1.43 19.56 -2.79
C ASP A 132 0.33 20.60 -2.59
N ALA A 133 -0.86 20.39 -3.14
CA ALA A 133 -2.00 21.28 -2.93
C ALA A 133 -2.42 21.35 -1.46
N PHE A 134 -2.42 20.21 -0.76
CA PHE A 134 -2.69 20.15 0.67
C PHE A 134 -1.62 20.90 1.49
N LEU A 135 -0.34 20.62 1.26
CA LEU A 135 0.76 21.23 2.01
C LEU A 135 0.84 22.74 1.75
N ALA A 136 0.65 23.17 0.51
CA ALA A 136 0.62 24.60 0.17
C ALA A 136 -0.48 25.35 0.93
N GLU A 137 -1.69 24.76 1.01
CA GLU A 137 -2.81 25.37 1.73
C GLU A 137 -2.63 25.30 3.25
N ALA A 138 -2.19 24.15 3.79
CA ALA A 138 -2.02 23.92 5.22
C ALA A 138 -0.84 24.71 5.83
N LEU A 139 0.23 24.92 5.05
CA LEU A 139 1.44 25.63 5.48
C LEU A 139 1.46 27.09 5.01
N GLY A 140 0.45 27.55 4.28
CA GLY A 140 0.33 28.93 3.81
C GLY A 140 1.43 29.35 2.82
N GLY A 141 2.08 28.39 2.14
CA GLY A 141 3.13 28.66 1.14
C GLY A 141 4.39 29.34 1.68
N ARG A 142 4.69 29.21 2.97
CA ARG A 142 5.85 29.89 3.57
C ARG A 142 7.14 29.08 3.44
N ALA A 143 8.20 29.74 2.93
CA ALA A 143 9.50 29.12 2.71
C ALA A 143 10.22 28.67 4.00
N ASP A 144 9.95 29.31 5.15
CA ASP A 144 10.51 28.90 6.46
C ASP A 144 10.04 27.49 6.89
N LEU A 145 8.94 27.02 6.32
CA LEU A 145 8.33 25.72 6.64
C LEU A 145 8.68 24.63 5.62
N ASP A 146 9.51 24.90 4.61
CA ASP A 146 9.86 23.91 3.56
C ASP A 146 10.50 22.63 4.13
N GLY A 147 11.25 22.75 5.24
CA GLY A 147 11.77 21.59 5.95
C GLY A 147 10.67 20.72 6.54
N ILE A 148 9.63 21.34 7.11
CA ILE A 148 8.46 20.65 7.68
C ILE A 148 7.62 20.05 6.55
N ALA A 149 7.42 20.78 5.44
CA ALA A 149 6.70 20.29 4.27
C ALA A 149 7.32 18.98 3.74
N ARG A 150 8.65 18.90 3.68
CA ARG A 150 9.37 17.68 3.31
C ARG A 150 9.10 16.53 4.27
N THR A 151 9.15 16.77 5.59
CA THR A 151 8.85 15.72 6.59
C THR A 151 7.40 15.24 6.55
N LEU A 152 6.45 16.11 6.20
CA LEU A 152 5.03 15.77 6.09
C LEU A 152 4.65 15.20 4.72
N THR A 153 5.60 15.09 3.79
CA THR A 153 5.32 14.54 2.46
C THR A 153 5.26 13.00 2.54
N PRO A 154 4.14 12.35 2.16
CA PRO A 154 4.09 10.91 2.00
C PRO A 154 4.82 10.44 0.74
N GLU A 155 5.73 9.48 0.91
CA GLU A 155 6.45 8.80 -0.18
C GLU A 155 5.98 7.35 -0.25
N LEU A 156 4.93 7.11 -1.07
CA LEU A 156 4.42 5.75 -1.28
C LEU A 156 5.18 5.11 -2.46
N PRO A 157 5.89 3.98 -2.25
CA PRO A 157 6.76 3.35 -3.24
C PRO A 157 5.98 2.85 -4.47
N GLU A 158 6.69 2.54 -5.56
CA GLU A 158 6.08 2.05 -6.81
C GLU A 158 5.28 0.75 -6.63
N ASP A 159 5.83 -0.16 -5.80
CA ASP A 159 5.19 -1.41 -5.38
C ASP A 159 4.89 -1.39 -3.86
N PRO A 160 3.78 -0.77 -3.44
CA PRO A 160 3.45 -0.65 -2.03
C PRO A 160 2.94 -1.96 -1.45
N ARG A 161 3.35 -2.24 -0.20
CA ARG A 161 2.73 -3.31 0.60
C ARG A 161 1.25 -2.99 0.84
N PRO A 162 0.38 -4.00 1.05
CA PRO A 162 -1.05 -3.78 1.30
C PRO A 162 -1.33 -2.75 2.40
N GLU A 163 -0.58 -2.80 3.50
CA GLU A 163 -0.74 -1.88 4.63
C GLU A 163 -0.37 -0.44 4.28
N GLN A 164 0.61 -0.23 3.40
CA GLN A 164 1.01 1.09 2.93
C GLN A 164 -0.06 1.68 2.01
N LEU A 165 -0.70 0.85 1.18
CA LEU A 165 -1.78 1.29 0.32
C LEU A 165 -3.05 1.63 1.12
N GLU A 166 -3.41 0.82 2.12
CA GLU A 166 -4.48 1.14 3.06
C GLU A 166 -4.19 2.44 3.83
N ALA A 167 -2.94 2.63 4.26
CA ALA A 167 -2.52 3.85 4.94
C ALA A 167 -2.60 5.07 4.02
N TRP A 168 -2.21 4.93 2.75
CA TRP A 168 -2.35 5.97 1.74
C TRP A 168 -3.80 6.38 1.53
N ILE A 169 -4.74 5.43 1.41
CA ILE A 169 -6.18 5.74 1.28
C ILE A 169 -6.64 6.58 2.48
N GLY A 170 -6.31 6.12 3.70
CA GLY A 170 -6.67 6.85 4.91
C GLY A 170 -6.03 8.24 5.01
N LEU A 171 -4.82 8.40 4.47
CA LEU A 171 -4.11 9.66 4.43
C LEU A 171 -4.76 10.61 3.42
N ALA A 172 -5.02 10.13 2.21
CA ALA A 172 -5.62 10.91 1.13
C ALA A 172 -7.04 11.42 1.48
N GLU A 173 -7.81 10.67 2.25
CA GLU A 173 -9.05 11.15 2.87
C GLU A 173 -8.80 12.37 3.77
N LEU A 174 -7.84 12.29 4.69
CA LEU A 174 -7.47 13.41 5.56
C LEU A 174 -6.93 14.59 4.76
N LEU A 175 -6.16 14.34 3.70
CA LEU A 175 -5.71 15.40 2.79
C LEU A 175 -6.90 16.14 2.19
N ARG A 176 -8.05 15.49 1.93
CA ARG A 176 -9.26 16.13 1.37
C ARG A 176 -10.19 16.74 2.42
N ASP A 177 -9.95 16.50 3.70
CA ASP A 177 -10.75 17.02 4.81
C ASP A 177 -10.48 18.53 5.02
N LYS A 178 -11.51 19.34 4.78
CA LYS A 178 -11.46 20.81 4.91
C LYS A 178 -11.24 21.26 6.35
N GLU A 179 -11.82 20.57 7.32
CA GLU A 179 -11.64 20.92 8.73
C GLU A 179 -10.21 20.63 9.18
N PHE A 180 -9.67 19.49 8.75
CA PHE A 180 -8.28 19.14 9.04
C PHE A 180 -7.29 20.14 8.43
N ARG A 181 -7.50 20.55 7.17
CA ARG A 181 -6.73 21.64 6.54
C ARG A 181 -6.78 22.94 7.35
N ALA A 182 -7.96 23.32 7.81
CA ALA A 182 -8.15 24.52 8.62
C ALA A 182 -7.43 24.44 9.97
N ILE A 183 -7.40 23.26 10.62
CA ILE A 183 -6.65 23.04 11.86
C ILE A 183 -5.16 23.23 11.64
N LEU A 184 -4.59 22.58 10.60
CA LEU A 184 -3.16 22.73 10.30
C LEU A 184 -2.78 24.16 9.93
N ARG A 185 -3.64 24.85 9.17
CA ARG A 185 -3.45 26.26 8.83
C ARG A 185 -3.47 27.16 10.07
N ARG A 186 -4.39 26.96 11.00
CA ARG A 186 -4.39 27.69 12.29
C ARG A 186 -3.13 27.39 13.10
N LEU A 187 -2.62 26.16 13.05
CA LEU A 187 -1.38 25.80 13.72
C LEU A 187 -0.17 26.58 13.17
N THR A 188 -0.13 26.82 11.86
CA THR A 188 0.96 27.53 11.15
C THR A 188 0.79 29.06 11.16
N GLU A 189 -0.42 29.59 11.16
CA GLU A 189 -0.68 31.03 11.35
C GLU A 189 -0.28 31.47 12.77
N GLN A 190 -0.60 30.67 13.78
CA GLN A 190 -0.11 30.89 15.15
C GLN A 190 1.42 30.69 15.31
N HIS A 191 2.16 30.24 14.29
CA HIS A 191 3.64 30.22 14.30
C HIS A 191 4.26 31.62 14.13
N GLU A 192 3.50 32.67 13.75
CA GLU A 192 4.03 34.04 13.62
C GLU A 192 4.60 34.62 14.95
N GLY A 193 4.44 33.93 16.08
CA GLY A 193 5.02 34.32 17.38
C GLY A 193 6.25 33.51 17.86
N GLY A 194 6.86 32.65 17.03
CA GLY A 194 8.06 31.87 17.42
C GLY A 194 7.82 30.74 18.45
N LEU A 195 6.57 30.37 18.71
CA LEU A 195 6.16 29.76 19.98
C LEU A 195 5.99 28.22 20.02
N ARG A 196 6.18 27.47 18.92
CA ARG A 196 5.57 26.10 18.82
C ARG A 196 6.49 24.90 18.67
N ARG A 197 7.69 25.03 18.06
CA ARG A 197 8.62 23.89 17.99
C ARG A 197 9.17 23.55 19.37
N ASP A 198 9.38 24.58 20.18
CA ASP A 198 9.84 24.46 21.57
C ASP A 198 8.73 23.90 22.49
N LEU A 199 7.49 24.41 22.41
CA LEU A 199 6.44 24.01 23.34
C LEU A 199 6.02 22.52 23.24
N ALA A 200 5.98 21.93 22.04
CA ALA A 200 5.68 20.49 21.93
C ALA A 200 6.80 19.61 22.49
N ALA A 201 8.05 20.05 22.37
CA ALA A 201 9.20 19.38 22.96
C ALA A 201 9.24 19.59 24.48
N GLU A 202 9.06 20.82 24.95
CA GLU A 202 8.93 21.16 26.38
C GLU A 202 7.81 20.37 27.06
N VAL A 203 6.62 20.26 26.42
CA VAL A 203 5.51 19.46 26.96
C VAL A 203 5.88 17.98 27.01
N ARG A 204 6.54 17.43 25.97
CA ARG A 204 7.01 16.05 26.01
C ARG A 204 7.98 15.85 27.19
N ASP A 205 8.97 16.72 27.30
CA ASP A 205 10.05 16.58 28.28
C ASP A 205 9.57 16.80 29.71
N ALA A 206 8.58 17.67 29.92
CA ALA A 206 8.01 17.96 31.23
C ALA A 206 6.88 16.99 31.65
N VAL A 207 6.00 16.60 30.73
CA VAL A 207 4.77 15.85 31.06
C VAL A 207 4.97 14.33 30.96
N THR A 208 5.81 13.85 30.03
CA THR A 208 6.03 12.39 29.87
C THR A 208 6.56 11.74 31.16
N PRO A 209 7.59 12.30 31.84
CA PRO A 209 8.06 11.73 33.11
C PRO A 209 7.00 11.77 34.22
N ALA A 210 6.16 12.81 34.25
CA ALA A 210 5.09 12.94 35.22
C ALA A 210 3.99 11.88 35.03
N LEU A 211 3.69 11.55 33.77
CA LEU A 211 2.78 10.45 33.43
C LEU A 211 3.35 9.10 33.85
N GLU A 212 4.62 8.84 33.56
CA GLU A 212 5.30 7.59 33.96
C GLU A 212 5.37 7.44 35.49
N ALA A 213 5.52 8.54 36.21
CA ALA A 213 5.48 8.58 37.67
C ALA A 213 4.05 8.52 38.25
N GLY A 214 3.01 8.49 37.43
CA GLY A 214 1.61 8.40 37.88
C GLY A 214 1.08 9.67 38.55
N VAL A 215 1.64 10.85 38.24
CA VAL A 215 1.21 12.12 38.83
C VAL A 215 -0.21 12.46 38.39
N ALA A 216 -1.10 12.70 39.36
CA ALA A 216 -2.49 13.07 39.07
C ALA A 216 -2.55 14.49 38.45
N PRO A 217 -3.33 14.72 37.37
CA PRO A 217 -3.39 16.02 36.69
C PRO A 217 -3.83 17.19 37.57
N ARG A 218 -4.62 16.92 38.63
CA ARG A 218 -5.14 17.94 39.55
C ARG A 218 -4.36 18.03 40.87
N SER A 219 -3.11 17.57 40.88
CA SER A 219 -2.24 17.60 42.05
C SER A 219 -1.47 18.93 42.19
N PRO A 220 -0.98 19.26 43.39
CA PRO A 220 -0.02 20.35 43.57
C PRO A 220 1.24 20.18 42.69
N GLU A 221 1.70 18.94 42.53
CA GLU A 221 2.83 18.59 41.67
C GLU A 221 2.54 18.91 40.19
N ALA A 222 1.33 18.61 39.71
CA ALA A 222 0.90 18.97 38.36
C ALA A 222 0.83 20.49 38.16
N THR A 223 0.42 21.23 39.18
CA THR A 223 0.38 22.70 39.15
C THR A 223 1.79 23.28 38.98
N ALA A 224 2.79 22.70 39.65
CA ALA A 224 4.20 23.10 39.51
C ALA A 224 4.74 22.80 38.10
N ILE A 225 4.40 21.63 37.53
CA ILE A 225 4.79 21.25 36.16
C ILE A 225 4.19 22.22 35.13
N VAL A 226 2.89 22.53 35.23
CA VAL A 226 2.21 23.50 34.35
C VAL A 226 2.82 24.90 34.50
N GLY A 227 3.11 25.33 35.73
CA GLY A 227 3.77 26.61 36.00
C GLY A 227 5.18 26.69 35.42
N GLY A 228 5.91 25.57 35.40
CA GLY A 228 7.26 25.45 34.84
C GLY A 228 7.34 25.66 33.33
N LEU A 229 6.23 25.54 32.59
CA LEU A 229 6.18 25.87 31.17
C LEU A 229 6.32 27.38 30.90
N GLY A 230 6.14 28.24 31.92
CA GLY A 230 6.33 29.68 31.78
C GLY A 230 5.35 30.35 30.80
N ARG A 231 4.16 29.77 30.61
CA ARG A 231 3.09 30.25 29.71
C ARG A 231 1.80 30.50 30.47
N ASP A 232 0.96 31.39 29.95
CA ASP A 232 -0.42 31.56 30.43
C ASP A 232 -1.21 30.25 30.18
N PRO A 233 -1.82 29.65 31.21
CA PRO A 233 -2.67 28.46 31.05
C PRO A 233 -3.78 28.63 30.00
N ARG A 234 -4.29 29.85 29.75
CA ARG A 234 -5.25 30.10 28.65
C ARG A 234 -4.64 29.84 27.27
N GLN A 235 -3.42 30.31 27.05
CA GLN A 235 -2.69 30.10 25.79
C GLN A 235 -2.36 28.62 25.59
N VAL A 236 -1.94 27.93 26.65
CA VAL A 236 -1.68 26.48 26.63
C VAL A 236 -2.94 25.71 26.24
N ARG A 237 -4.11 26.04 26.81
CA ARG A 237 -5.39 25.40 26.44
C ARG A 237 -5.80 25.66 25.00
N GLU A 238 -5.62 26.88 24.49
CA GLU A 238 -5.92 27.20 23.10
C GLU A 238 -5.01 26.43 22.15
N TRP A 239 -3.72 26.31 22.49
CA TRP A 239 -2.76 25.49 21.78
C TRP A 239 -3.13 23.99 21.81
N LEU A 240 -3.51 23.46 22.98
CA LEU A 240 -3.93 22.07 23.19
C LEU A 240 -5.12 21.68 22.31
N ARG A 241 -6.13 22.55 22.19
CA ARG A 241 -7.30 22.33 21.32
C ARG A 241 -6.95 22.10 19.86
N LEU A 242 -5.83 22.65 19.39
CA LEU A 242 -5.39 22.51 17.99
C LEU A 242 -4.40 21.35 17.81
N VAL A 243 -3.51 21.11 18.78
CA VAL A 243 -2.46 20.09 18.66
C VAL A 243 -2.92 18.68 19.07
N ASN A 244 -3.92 18.58 19.95
CA ASN A 244 -4.52 17.33 20.42
C ASN A 244 -5.72 16.88 19.55
N ASP A 245 -5.80 17.33 18.30
CA ASP A 245 -6.81 16.84 17.39
C ASP A 245 -6.49 15.38 16.97
N PRO A 246 -7.43 14.43 17.12
CA PRO A 246 -7.18 13.01 16.81
C PRO A 246 -6.83 12.76 15.34
N ARG A 247 -7.28 13.63 14.42
CA ARG A 247 -6.94 13.54 12.98
C ARG A 247 -5.46 13.81 12.74
N ARG A 248 -4.82 14.66 13.55
CA ARG A 248 -3.38 14.95 13.44
C ARG A 248 -2.53 13.74 13.83
N GLU A 249 -2.88 13.08 14.92
CA GLU A 249 -2.20 11.85 15.34
C GLU A 249 -2.41 10.74 14.30
N ARG A 250 -3.66 10.59 13.80
CA ARG A 250 -3.97 9.66 12.72
C ARG A 250 -3.14 9.95 11.47
N TYR A 251 -2.99 11.22 11.08
CA TYR A 251 -2.15 11.63 9.95
C TYR A 251 -0.70 11.19 10.11
N LEU A 252 -0.07 11.45 11.27
CA LEU A 252 1.32 11.06 11.53
C LEU A 252 1.51 9.55 11.53
N ARG A 253 0.57 8.79 12.10
CA ARG A 253 0.60 7.32 12.08
C ARG A 253 0.50 6.77 10.66
N LEU A 254 -0.44 7.28 9.85
CA LEU A 254 -0.60 6.86 8.46
C LEU A 254 0.62 7.25 7.61
N LEU A 255 1.14 8.46 7.82
CA LEU A 255 2.36 8.93 7.17
C LEU A 255 3.55 8.01 7.46
N ALA A 256 3.74 7.61 8.72
CA ALA A 256 4.79 6.68 9.10
C ALA A 256 4.64 5.33 8.38
N VAL A 257 3.43 4.77 8.33
CA VAL A 257 3.17 3.51 7.61
C VAL A 257 3.47 3.66 6.12
N VAL A 258 2.96 4.72 5.47
CA VAL A 258 3.17 4.99 4.04
C VAL A 258 4.66 5.01 3.70
N ASN A 259 5.45 5.76 4.48
CA ASN A 259 6.90 5.92 4.25
C ASN A 259 7.74 4.74 4.79
N GLY A 260 7.12 3.76 5.47
CA GLY A 260 7.85 2.65 6.10
C GLY A 260 8.69 3.05 7.33
N TRP A 261 8.34 4.16 7.99
CA TRP A 261 8.98 4.61 9.22
C TRP A 261 8.43 3.86 10.44
N ALA A 262 9.20 3.88 11.53
CA ALA A 262 8.66 3.51 12.84
C ALA A 262 7.52 4.47 13.22
N ALA A 263 6.46 3.92 13.82
CA ALA A 263 5.36 4.75 14.29
C ALA A 263 5.88 5.71 15.38
N PRO A 264 5.57 7.01 15.31
CA PRO A 264 5.98 7.95 16.34
C PRO A 264 5.23 7.66 17.65
N ASP A 265 5.89 7.90 18.78
CA ASP A 265 5.24 7.85 20.08
C ASP A 265 4.10 8.86 20.17
N SER A 266 2.98 8.41 20.73
CA SER A 266 1.81 9.28 20.88
C SER A 266 2.02 10.29 21.99
N LEU A 267 1.84 11.57 21.66
CA LEU A 267 1.76 12.64 22.65
C LEU A 267 0.33 12.89 23.14
N ALA A 268 -0.67 12.15 22.64
CA ALA A 268 -2.06 12.32 23.06
C ALA A 268 -2.23 12.16 24.59
N PRO A 269 -1.61 11.16 25.26
CA PRO A 269 -1.70 11.05 26.71
C PRO A 269 -1.14 12.27 27.45
N ALA A 270 -0.03 12.83 26.98
CA ALA A 270 0.58 14.04 27.54
C ALA A 270 -0.31 15.27 27.34
N PHE A 271 -0.95 15.39 26.17
CA PHE A 271 -1.88 16.48 25.90
C PHE A 271 -3.19 16.36 26.68
N ASP A 272 -3.72 15.15 26.85
CA ASP A 272 -4.91 14.87 27.66
C ASP A 272 -4.64 15.19 29.14
N TRP A 273 -3.48 14.75 29.65
CA TRP A 273 -3.04 15.08 31.01
C TRP A 273 -2.92 16.60 31.20
N LEU A 274 -2.30 17.31 30.25
CA LEU A 274 -2.12 18.76 30.34
C LEU A 274 -3.47 19.49 30.22
N THR A 275 -4.40 18.96 29.41
CA THR A 275 -5.77 19.48 29.31
C THR A 275 -6.48 19.36 30.65
N ALA A 276 -6.35 18.22 31.34
CA ALA A 276 -6.95 18.01 32.66
C ALA A 276 -6.27 18.84 33.76
N ALA A 277 -4.96 19.05 33.66
CA ALA A 277 -4.17 19.84 34.62
C ALA A 277 -4.38 21.35 34.49
N THR A 278 -4.79 21.82 33.30
CA THR A 278 -5.09 23.22 33.04
C THR A 278 -6.58 23.54 33.11
N ALA A 279 -7.47 22.56 33.36
CA ALA A 279 -8.93 22.75 33.45
C ALA A 279 -9.34 23.46 34.74
#